data_AF-A0A4Z0QKV9-F1
#
_entry.id   AF-A0A4Z0QKV9-F1
#
_cell.length_a   1.000
_cell.length_b   1.000
_cell.length_c   1.000
_cell.angle_alpha   90.00
_cell.angle_beta   90.00
_cell.angle_gamma   90.00
#
_symmetry.space_group_name_H-M   'P 1'
#
loop_
_entity.id
_entity.type
_entity.pdbx_description
1 polymer ?
#
loop_
_entity_poly.entity_id
_entity_poly.type
_entity_poly.pdbx_seq_one_letter_code
_entity_poly.pdbx_strand_id
1 'polypeptide(L)'
;MIDVSKLLVNYHETKRSLGLLEFKIKNYEMYRISTERTIEEMTFSSPQGERVSNSGITDKTARIALKYQGVTDANNDEHLEELKWQYKTQKYEIDTLDLCISLLEKEQSNIVTDLAINGMNFVETGAKYYMSKTSVRRRYKKAILELGKMYQNHIPNSSTQQTG
;
A
#
# COMPACT_ATOMS: atom_id res chain seq x y z
N MET A 1 4.24 17.36 10.55
CA MET A 1 5.62 16.83 10.57
C MET A 1 5.52 15.32 10.35
N ILE A 2 6.14 14.78 9.31
CA ILE A 2 6.14 13.33 9.04
C ILE A 2 6.90 12.64 10.18
N ASP A 3 6.29 11.62 10.77
CA ASP A 3 6.90 10.85 11.86
C ASP A 3 7.68 9.66 11.29
N VAL A 4 8.95 9.91 10.94
CA VAL A 4 9.86 8.89 10.42
C VAL A 4 10.00 7.70 11.37
N SER A 5 9.84 7.91 12.68
CA SER A 5 9.92 6.82 13.65
C SER A 5 8.81 5.79 13.40
N LYS A 6 7.60 6.24 13.06
CA LYS A 6 6.49 5.34 12.71
C LYS A 6 6.75 4.58 11.42
N LEU A 7 7.34 5.25 10.42
CA LEU A 7 7.71 4.60 9.16
C LEU A 7 8.70 3.44 9.37
N LEU A 8 9.72 3.67 10.21
CA LEU A 8 10.70 2.64 10.55
C LEU A 8 10.09 1.49 11.34
N VAL A 9 9.20 1.78 12.29
CA VAL A 9 8.49 0.73 13.05
C VAL A 9 7.60 -0.12 12.13
N ASN A 10 6.93 0.51 11.17
CA ASN A 10 6.02 -0.17 10.25
C ASN A 10 6.75 -0.74 9.01
N TYR A 11 8.08 -0.67 8.94
CA TYR A 11 8.86 -1.08 7.77
C TYR A 11 8.53 -2.51 7.32
N HIS A 12 8.59 -3.47 8.24
CA HIS A 12 8.35 -4.87 7.95
C HIS A 12 6.89 -5.18 7.58
N GLU A 13 5.95 -4.49 8.22
CA GLU A 13 4.52 -4.64 7.92
C GLU A 13 4.22 -4.13 6.50
N THR A 14 4.74 -2.95 6.16
CA THR A 14 4.60 -2.35 4.84
C THR A 14 5.26 -3.22 3.76
N LYS A 15 6.44 -3.77 4.03
CA LYS A 15 7.12 -4.69 3.10
C LYS A 15 6.36 -6.01 2.90
N ARG A 16 5.72 -6.53 3.95
CA ARG A 16 4.82 -7.69 3.85
C ARG A 16 3.57 -7.36 3.04
N SER A 17 2.95 -6.21 3.30
CA SER A 17 1.80 -5.70 2.53
C SER A 17 2.15 -5.56 1.05
N LEU A 18 3.31 -5.01 0.72
CA LEU A 18 3.82 -4.93 -0.65
C LEU A 18 3.93 -6.30 -1.33
N GLY A 19 4.49 -7.29 -0.64
CA GLY A 19 4.57 -8.65 -1.19
C GLY A 19 3.19 -9.26 -1.45
N LEU A 20 2.22 -9.02 -0.56
CA LEU A 20 0.84 -9.46 -0.74
C LEU A 20 0.15 -8.74 -1.91
N LEU A 21 0.32 -7.42 -2.03
CA LEU A 21 -0.22 -6.61 -3.13
C LEU A 21 0.39 -7.03 -4.47
N GLU A 22 1.71 -7.25 -4.52
CA GLU A 22 2.39 -7.72 -5.72
C GLU A 22 1.86 -9.10 -6.15
N PHE A 23 1.72 -10.03 -5.19
CA PHE A 23 1.16 -11.35 -5.46
C PHE A 23 -0.29 -11.26 -5.98
N LYS A 24 -1.11 -10.41 -5.34
CA LYS A 24 -2.48 -10.13 -5.75
C LYS A 24 -2.54 -9.60 -7.19
N ILE A 25 -1.82 -8.51 -7.48
CA ILE A 25 -1.80 -7.90 -8.82
C ILE A 25 -1.35 -8.91 -9.89
N LYS A 26 -0.31 -9.71 -9.61
CA LYS A 26 0.18 -10.73 -10.56
C LYS A 26 -0.82 -11.85 -10.82
N ASN A 27 -1.64 -12.20 -9.84
CA ASN A 27 -2.60 -13.30 -9.91
C ASN A 27 -4.05 -12.79 -9.93
N TYR A 28 -4.29 -11.55 -10.39
CA TYR A 28 -5.59 -10.89 -10.31
C TYR A 28 -6.72 -11.73 -10.91
N GLU A 29 -6.43 -12.36 -12.04
CA GLU A 29 -7.37 -13.19 -12.79
C GLU A 29 -7.93 -14.37 -11.98
N MET A 30 -7.20 -14.85 -10.98
CA MET A 30 -7.63 -15.98 -10.15
C MET A 30 -8.69 -15.60 -9.11
N TYR A 31 -8.81 -14.32 -8.74
CA TYR A 31 -9.74 -13.88 -7.69
C TYR A 31 -10.61 -12.69 -8.07
N ARG A 32 -10.57 -12.24 -9.34
CA ARG A 32 -11.51 -11.25 -9.89
C ARG A 32 -12.97 -11.68 -9.61
N ILE A 33 -13.87 -10.70 -9.50
CA ILE A 33 -15.28 -10.95 -9.26
C ILE A 33 -15.88 -11.61 -10.51
N SER A 34 -16.62 -12.70 -10.34
CA SER A 34 -17.36 -13.34 -11.43
C SER A 34 -18.69 -12.65 -11.67
N THR A 35 -19.21 -12.76 -12.89
CA THR A 35 -20.49 -12.15 -13.24
C THR A 35 -21.65 -12.74 -12.44
N GLU A 36 -21.60 -14.03 -12.09
CA GLU A 36 -22.59 -14.69 -11.22
C GLU A 36 -22.63 -14.05 -9.84
N ARG A 37 -21.47 -13.76 -9.25
CA ARG A 37 -21.39 -13.09 -7.96
C ARG A 37 -21.96 -11.67 -8.01
N THR A 38 -21.68 -10.92 -9.08
CA THR A 38 -22.28 -9.60 -9.30
C THR A 38 -23.80 -9.69 -9.42
N ILE A 39 -24.33 -10.71 -10.11
CA ILE A 39 -25.78 -10.95 -10.22
C ILE A 39 -26.39 -11.20 -8.83
N GLU A 40 -25.77 -12.05 -8.01
CA GLU A 40 -26.23 -12.30 -6.63
C GLU A 40 -26.26 -11.00 -5.82
N GLU A 41 -25.14 -10.29 -5.76
CA GLU A 41 -25.01 -9.04 -5.00
C GLU A 41 -26.04 -7.98 -5.43
N MET A 42 -26.27 -7.82 -6.74
CA MET A 42 -27.25 -6.87 -7.29
C MET A 42 -28.71 -7.31 -7.08
N THR A 43 -28.99 -8.60 -7.06
CA THR A 43 -30.35 -9.14 -6.86
C THR A 43 -30.79 -9.04 -5.40
N PHE A 44 -29.86 -9.19 -4.44
CA PHE A 44 -30.15 -9.07 -3.01
C PHE A 44 -30.13 -7.62 -2.47
N SER A 45 -29.68 -6.65 -3.26
CA SER A 45 -29.57 -5.23 -2.85
C SER A 45 -30.74 -4.33 -3.30
N SER A 46 -31.76 -4.88 -4.00
CA SER A 46 -32.97 -4.13 -4.40
C SER A 46 -34.23 -4.53 -3.59
N PRO A 47 -35.16 -3.60 -3.28
CA PRO A 47 -36.36 -3.89 -2.51
C PRO A 47 -37.30 -4.83 -3.28
N GLN A 48 -37.90 -5.80 -2.57
CA GLN A 48 -38.93 -6.69 -3.11
C GLN A 48 -40.12 -5.89 -3.63
N GLY A 49 -40.33 -5.83 -4.95
CA GLY A 49 -41.60 -5.34 -5.47
C GLY A 49 -41.61 -4.79 -6.89
N GLU A 50 -41.33 -5.60 -7.91
CA GLU A 50 -41.91 -5.35 -9.23
C GLU A 50 -42.12 -6.66 -10.00
N ARG A 51 -43.36 -6.95 -10.39
CA ARG A 51 -43.71 -8.14 -11.18
C ARG A 51 -43.36 -7.90 -12.64
N VAL A 52 -42.36 -8.62 -13.14
CA VAL A 52 -41.88 -8.51 -14.52
C VAL A 52 -42.81 -9.27 -15.48
N SER A 53 -43.41 -8.56 -16.44
CA SER A 53 -44.26 -9.11 -17.50
C SER A 53 -43.44 -9.78 -18.60
N ASN A 54 -43.74 -11.05 -18.90
CA ASN A 54 -43.04 -11.88 -19.88
C ASN A 54 -43.60 -11.73 -21.30
N SER A 55 -43.07 -10.78 -22.07
CA SER A 55 -43.21 -10.77 -23.53
C SER A 55 -41.84 -10.45 -24.18
N GLY A 56 -41.35 -11.37 -25.03
CA GLY A 56 -40.05 -11.28 -25.71
C GLY A 56 -38.86 -11.66 -24.81
N ILE A 57 -38.81 -12.92 -24.37
CA ILE A 57 -37.91 -13.38 -23.28
C ILE A 57 -36.43 -13.44 -23.71
N THR A 58 -36.13 -13.75 -24.98
CA THR A 58 -34.74 -14.05 -25.39
C THR A 58 -33.84 -12.81 -25.51
N ASP A 59 -34.32 -11.73 -26.14
CA ASP A 59 -33.51 -10.52 -26.37
C ASP A 59 -33.29 -9.71 -25.08
N LYS A 60 -34.31 -9.69 -24.20
CA LYS A 60 -34.21 -9.01 -22.90
C LYS A 60 -33.21 -9.71 -21.96
N THR A 61 -33.26 -11.04 -21.88
CA THR A 61 -32.31 -11.81 -21.04
C THR A 61 -30.87 -11.67 -21.52
N ALA A 62 -30.63 -11.68 -22.84
CA ALA A 62 -29.29 -11.46 -23.40
C ALA A 62 -28.75 -10.06 -23.10
N ARG A 63 -29.57 -9.01 -23.28
CA ARG A 63 -29.17 -7.62 -22.95
C ARG A 63 -28.89 -7.43 -21.47
N ILE A 64 -29.64 -8.10 -20.60
CA ILE A 64 -29.43 -8.07 -19.15
C ILE A 64 -28.11 -8.77 -18.78
N ALA A 65 -27.82 -9.94 -19.35
CA ALA A 65 -26.56 -10.65 -19.12
C ALA A 65 -25.34 -9.81 -19.54
N LEU A 66 -25.39 -9.18 -20.73
CA LEU A 66 -24.34 -8.27 -21.20
C LEU A 66 -24.15 -7.06 -20.28
N LYS A 67 -25.24 -6.53 -19.72
CA LYS A 67 -25.17 -5.43 -18.75
C LYS A 67 -24.45 -5.85 -17.48
N TYR A 68 -24.77 -7.02 -16.91
CA TYR A 68 -24.08 -7.53 -15.72
C TYR A 68 -22.61 -7.78 -15.98
N GLN A 69 -22.26 -8.39 -17.12
CA GLN A 69 -20.87 -8.58 -17.51
C GLN A 69 -20.11 -7.26 -17.58
N GLY A 70 -20.68 -6.24 -18.23
CA GLY A 70 -20.05 -4.92 -18.30
C GLY A 70 -19.85 -4.25 -16.94
N VAL A 71 -20.80 -4.41 -16.01
CA VAL A 71 -20.66 -3.92 -14.63
C VAL A 71 -19.56 -4.69 -13.89
N THR A 72 -19.51 -6.02 -14.03
CA THR A 72 -18.48 -6.86 -13.42
C THR A 72 -17.08 -6.48 -13.93
N ASP A 73 -16.92 -6.30 -15.24
CA ASP A 73 -15.64 -5.95 -15.84
C ASP A 73 -15.18 -4.55 -15.38
N ALA A 74 -16.09 -3.57 -15.36
CA ALA A 74 -15.77 -2.23 -14.86
C ALA A 74 -15.35 -2.23 -13.38
N ASN A 75 -16.07 -2.96 -12.51
CA ASN A 75 -15.70 -3.11 -11.09
C ASN A 75 -14.34 -3.80 -10.92
N ASN A 76 -14.08 -4.83 -11.73
CA ASN A 76 -12.81 -5.55 -11.70
C ASN A 76 -11.65 -4.64 -12.15
N ASP A 77 -11.84 -3.81 -13.18
CA ASP A 77 -10.83 -2.87 -13.63
C ASP A 77 -10.53 -1.80 -12.57
N GLU A 78 -11.57 -1.22 -11.97
CA GLU A 78 -11.44 -0.24 -10.88
C GLU A 78 -10.68 -0.82 -9.69
N HIS A 79 -11.05 -2.01 -9.24
CA HIS A 79 -10.38 -2.67 -8.12
C HIS A 79 -8.91 -3.03 -8.44
N LEU A 80 -8.59 -3.42 -9.68
CA LEU A 80 -7.21 -3.66 -10.08
C LEU A 80 -6.38 -2.37 -10.05
N GLU A 81 -6.93 -1.25 -10.52
CA GLU A 81 -6.26 0.04 -10.46
C GLU A 81 -6.07 0.52 -9.02
N GLU A 82 -7.04 0.28 -8.13
CA GLU A 82 -6.88 0.56 -6.70
C GLU A 82 -5.70 -0.23 -6.09
N LEU A 83 -5.62 -1.54 -6.36
CA LEU A 83 -4.51 -2.38 -5.88
C LEU A 83 -3.16 -1.88 -6.40
N LYS A 84 -3.08 -1.52 -7.69
CA LYS A 84 -1.85 -0.96 -8.30
C LYS A 84 -1.47 0.37 -7.66
N TRP A 85 -2.44 1.24 -7.38
CA TRP A 85 -2.20 2.52 -6.73
C TRP A 85 -1.69 2.35 -5.30
N GLN A 86 -2.32 1.46 -4.51
CA GLN A 86 -1.87 1.11 -3.17
C GLN A 86 -0.43 0.55 -3.19
N TYR A 87 -0.13 -0.36 -4.12
CA TYR A 87 1.21 -0.91 -4.30
C TYR A 87 2.23 0.18 -4.62
N LYS A 88 1.95 1.03 -5.61
CA LYS A 88 2.87 2.12 -6.01
C LYS A 88 3.15 3.07 -4.85
N THR A 89 2.12 3.43 -4.09
CA THR A 89 2.23 4.34 -2.94
C THR A 89 3.11 3.74 -1.85
N GLN A 90 2.83 2.51 -1.42
CA GLN A 90 3.64 1.81 -0.41
C GLN A 90 5.07 1.57 -0.89
N LYS A 91 5.26 1.24 -2.17
CA LYS A 91 6.57 0.96 -2.75
C LYS A 91 7.42 2.22 -2.78
N TYR A 92 6.83 3.32 -3.20
CA TYR A 92 7.48 4.62 -3.20
C TYR A 92 7.90 5.05 -1.79
N GLU A 93 7.04 4.84 -0.78
CA GLU A 93 7.35 5.14 0.61
C GLU A 93 8.55 4.34 1.14
N ILE A 94 8.56 3.02 0.89
CA ILE A 94 9.68 2.14 1.29
C ILE A 94 10.95 2.49 0.53
N ASP A 95 10.88 2.73 -0.78
CA ASP A 95 12.06 3.08 -1.58
C ASP A 95 12.66 4.42 -1.16
N THR A 96 11.80 5.39 -0.83
CA THR A 96 12.23 6.68 -0.29
C THR A 96 12.92 6.48 1.06
N LEU A 97 12.38 5.63 1.92
CA LEU A 97 12.96 5.35 3.23
C LEU A 97 14.33 4.70 3.10
N ASP A 98 14.43 3.65 2.29
CA ASP A 98 15.68 2.93 2.01
C ASP A 98 16.73 3.89 1.41
N LEU A 99 16.33 4.76 0.48
CA LEU A 99 17.19 5.79 -0.08
C LEU A 99 17.67 6.77 1.00
N CYS A 100 16.76 7.34 1.80
CA CYS A 100 17.14 8.27 2.86
C CYS A 100 18.07 7.62 3.90
N ILE A 101 17.84 6.36 4.28
CA ILE A 101 18.74 5.61 5.17
C ILE A 101 20.13 5.47 4.53
N SER A 102 20.20 5.20 3.22
CA SER A 102 21.48 5.08 2.51
C SER A 102 22.27 6.39 2.40
N LEU A 103 21.58 7.53 2.46
CA LEU A 103 22.18 8.87 2.39
C LEU A 103 22.69 9.39 3.73
N LEU A 104 22.34 8.75 4.84
CA LEU A 104 22.89 9.07 6.15
C LEU A 104 24.40 8.82 6.19
N GLU A 105 25.07 9.47 7.15
CA GLU A 105 26.43 9.11 7.52
C GLU A 105 26.53 7.58 7.75
N LYS A 106 27.55 6.94 7.18
CA LYS A 106 27.71 5.47 7.12
C LYS A 106 27.43 4.77 8.46
N GLU A 107 27.96 5.32 9.55
CA GLU A 107 27.74 4.77 10.90
C GLU A 107 26.27 4.84 11.34
N GLN A 108 25.60 5.95 11.07
CA GLN A 108 24.19 6.15 11.40
C GLN A 108 23.29 5.28 10.52
N SER A 109 23.57 5.20 9.22
CA SER A 109 22.88 4.32 8.26
C SER A 109 22.91 2.86 8.72
N ASN A 110 24.09 2.39 9.10
CA ASN A 110 24.31 1.05 9.63
C ASN A 110 23.52 0.78 10.92
N ILE A 111 23.56 1.72 11.88
CA ILE A 111 22.81 1.60 13.15
C ILE A 111 21.30 1.58 12.91
N VAL A 112 20.77 2.44 12.02
CA VAL A 112 19.33 2.46 11.70
C VAL A 112 18.92 1.17 11.02
N THR A 113 19.70 0.69 10.06
CA THR A 113 19.44 -0.58 9.36
C THR A 113 19.41 -1.74 10.35
N ASP A 114 20.38 -1.84 11.24
CA ASP A 114 20.42 -2.94 12.21
C ASP A 114 19.24 -2.93 13.17
N LEU A 115 18.84 -1.76 13.65
CA LEU A 115 17.73 -1.63 14.61
C LEU A 115 16.35 -1.78 13.95
N ALA A 116 16.13 -1.14 12.80
CA ALA A 116 14.80 -1.04 12.19
C ALA A 116 14.53 -2.11 11.14
N ILE A 117 15.57 -2.63 10.47
CA ILE A 117 15.43 -3.57 9.35
C ILE A 117 15.93 -4.97 9.73
N ASN A 118 17.02 -5.08 10.48
CA ASN A 118 17.55 -6.39 10.90
C ASN A 118 16.96 -6.88 12.23
N GLY A 119 16.14 -6.05 12.89
CA GLY A 119 15.48 -6.41 14.16
C GLY A 119 16.43 -6.56 15.35
N MET A 120 17.66 -6.04 15.25
CA MET A 120 18.60 -6.05 16.37
C MET A 120 18.11 -5.12 17.48
N ASN A 121 18.44 -5.44 18.73
CA ASN A 121 18.22 -4.52 19.83
C ASN A 121 19.42 -3.59 20.07
N PHE A 122 19.24 -2.55 20.88
CA PHE A 122 20.29 -1.57 21.19
C PHE A 122 21.54 -2.16 21.87
N VAL A 123 21.42 -3.30 22.55
CA VAL A 123 22.54 -3.96 23.22
C VAL A 123 23.37 -4.73 22.19
N GLU A 124 22.73 -5.52 21.35
CA GLU A 124 23.37 -6.27 20.26
C GLU A 124 24.05 -5.32 19.27
N THR A 125 23.37 -4.24 18.90
CA THR A 125 23.92 -3.19 18.04
C THR A 125 25.13 -2.52 18.70
N GLY A 126 25.06 -2.25 20.01
CA GLY A 126 26.18 -1.71 20.78
C GLY A 126 27.39 -2.65 20.77
N ALA A 127 27.17 -3.95 20.96
CA ALA A 127 28.23 -4.95 20.89
C ALA A 127 28.88 -5.01 19.50
N LYS A 128 28.07 -5.00 18.42
CA LYS A 128 28.55 -5.03 17.02
C LYS A 128 29.47 -3.84 16.67
N TYR A 129 29.17 -2.65 17.20
CA TYR A 129 29.92 -1.43 16.90
C TYR A 129 30.87 -0.99 18.03
N TYR A 130 31.09 -1.82 19.06
CA TYR A 130 31.92 -1.49 20.22
C TYR A 130 31.49 -0.19 20.93
N MET A 131 30.18 -0.02 21.12
CA MET A 131 29.55 1.17 21.70
C MET A 131 28.69 0.82 22.90
N SER A 132 28.61 1.74 23.86
CA SER A 132 27.60 1.65 24.91
C SER A 132 26.19 1.82 24.34
N LYS A 133 25.21 1.17 24.97
CA LYS A 133 23.77 1.30 24.65
C LYS A 133 23.33 2.77 24.53
N THR A 134 23.83 3.63 25.40
CA THR A 134 23.53 5.07 25.42
C THR A 134 24.08 5.78 24.18
N SER A 135 25.27 5.40 23.72
CA SER A 135 25.89 5.96 22.52
C SER A 135 25.13 5.56 21.26
N VAL A 136 24.70 4.30 21.15
CA VAL A 136 23.85 3.82 20.05
C VAL A 136 22.53 4.60 20.02
N ARG A 137 21.85 4.74 21.17
CA ARG A 137 20.61 5.54 21.26
C ARG A 137 20.79 6.99 20.83
N ARG A 138 21.89 7.63 21.22
CA ARG A 138 22.21 9.01 20.82
C ARG A 138 22.39 9.11 19.31
N ARG A 139 23.14 8.19 18.71
CA ARG A 139 23.36 8.13 17.25
C ARG A 139 22.07 7.85 16.49
N TYR A 140 21.28 6.88 16.94
CA TYR A 140 19.96 6.59 16.38
C TYR A 140 19.05 7.82 16.42
N LYS A 141 18.94 8.52 17.56
CA LYS A 141 18.13 9.74 17.67
C LYS A 141 18.58 10.84 16.71
N LYS A 142 19.90 10.99 16.51
CA LYS A 142 20.46 11.95 15.53
C LYS A 142 20.06 11.55 14.10
N ALA A 143 20.17 10.27 13.77
CA ALA A 143 19.75 9.73 12.48
C ALA A 143 18.27 9.99 12.19
N ILE A 144 17.38 9.73 13.17
CA ILE A 144 15.93 10.01 13.02
C ILE A 144 15.66 11.49 12.75
N LEU A 145 16.36 12.39 13.44
CA LEU A 145 16.23 13.83 13.20
C LEU A 145 16.66 14.21 11.78
N GLU A 146 17.75 13.62 11.29
CA GLU A 146 18.29 13.87 9.96
C GLU A 146 17.38 13.31 8.87
N LEU A 147 16.88 12.09 9.02
CA LEU A 147 15.86 11.51 8.15
C LEU A 147 14.60 12.39 8.11
N GLY A 148 14.15 12.91 9.27
CA GLY A 148 13.01 13.82 9.34
C GLY A 148 13.19 15.07 8.47
N LYS A 149 14.41 15.62 8.41
CA LYS A 149 14.74 16.76 7.53
C LYS A 149 14.73 16.36 6.05
N MET A 150 15.28 15.20 5.71
CA MET A 150 15.26 14.69 4.33
C MET A 150 13.82 14.51 3.83
N TYR A 151 12.95 13.92 4.65
CA TYR A 151 11.53 13.73 4.34
C TYR A 151 10.77 15.03 4.18
N GLN A 152 11.07 16.05 4.97
CA GLN A 152 10.41 17.35 4.88
C GLN A 152 10.72 18.07 3.55
N ASN A 153 11.91 17.85 2.99
CA ASN A 153 12.32 18.39 1.69
C ASN A 153 11.82 17.54 0.51
N HIS A 154 11.43 16.29 0.77
CA HIS A 154 10.98 15.35 -0.25
C HIS A 154 9.46 15.38 -0.47
N ILE A 155 8.68 16.09 0.36
CA ILE A 155 7.25 16.29 0.10
C ILE A 155 7.12 16.96 -1.28
N PRO A 156 6.61 16.26 -2.31
CA PRO A 156 6.25 16.93 -3.55
C PRO A 156 5.17 17.94 -3.17
N ASN A 157 5.21 19.15 -3.71
CA ASN A 157 4.14 20.12 -3.56
C ASN A 157 2.84 19.53 -4.15
N SER A 158 2.09 18.76 -3.37
CA SER A 158 0.78 18.21 -3.75
C SER A 158 -0.33 19.25 -3.65
N SER A 159 0.00 20.53 -3.83
CA SER A 159 -0.93 21.65 -3.74
C SER A 159 -0.56 22.76 -4.73
N THR A 160 -0.42 22.40 -6.01
CA THR A 160 -0.65 23.37 -7.08
C THR A 160 -1.16 22.67 -8.33
N GLN A 161 -2.43 22.24 -8.30
CA GLN A 161 -3.32 22.17 -9.47
C GLN A 161 -4.71 21.71 -9.02
N GLN A 162 -5.56 22.69 -8.68
CA GLN A 162 -6.99 22.73 -8.98
C GLN A 162 -7.51 24.14 -8.64
N THR A 163 -7.21 25.09 -9.51
CA THR A 163 -8.07 26.24 -9.81
C THR A 163 -8.03 26.42 -11.31
N GLY A 164 -9.18 26.22 -11.94
CA GLY A 164 -9.41 26.26 -13.38
C GLY A 164 -10.76 25.65 -13.68
#